data_AF-A0A7C7SWS7-F1
#
_entry.id   AF-A0A7C7SWS7-F1
#
_cell.length_a   1.000
_cell.length_b   1.000
_cell.length_c   1.000
_cell.angle_alpha   90.00
_cell.angle_beta   90.00
_cell.angle_gamma   90.00
#
_symmetry.space_group_name_H-M   'P 1'
#
loop_
_entity.id
_entity.type
_entity.pdbx_description
1 polymer ?
#
loop_
_entity_poly.entity_id
_entity_poly.type
_entity_poly.pdbx_seq_one_letter_code
_entity_poly.pdbx_strand_id
1 'polypeptide(L)'
;MAGHHGIFSLTPLWLLAFVGLGVYACAKDERRWFALSVLLLAVVCLSFYVLRPEHDRNYGGVSSGFRWMFWFIPFWLLALLPVADWASGRPWMRRVCYLMFAIGAFSVHYGLNNPWTQPWIFDHWTWLQWIDYQ
;
A
#
# COMPACT_ATOMS: atom_id res chain seq x y z
N MET A 1 -2.94 6.49 18.27
CA MET A 1 -4.04 5.88 17.48
C MET A 1 -4.08 6.32 16.00
N ALA A 2 -3.06 6.97 15.45
CA ALA A 2 -2.81 6.98 14.00
C ALA A 2 -1.29 6.98 13.80
N GLY A 3 -0.70 5.85 13.38
CA GLY A 3 0.75 5.73 13.16
C GLY A 3 1.37 4.41 13.62
N HIS A 4 0.82 3.73 14.63
CA HIS A 4 1.46 2.52 15.20
C HIS A 4 1.30 1.23 14.37
N HIS A 5 0.50 1.25 13.29
CA HIS A 5 0.00 0.01 12.68
C HIS A 5 0.41 -0.23 11.23
N GLY A 6 1.56 0.28 10.74
CA GLY A 6 2.15 -0.09 9.44
C GLY A 6 1.29 0.14 8.17
N ILE A 7 0.01 0.50 8.30
CA ILE A 7 -0.93 0.73 7.19
C ILE A 7 -0.47 1.95 6.39
N PHE A 8 0.16 2.93 7.04
CA PHE A 8 0.78 4.08 6.38
C PHE A 8 2.21 3.80 5.88
N SER A 9 2.84 2.67 6.22
CA SER A 9 4.22 2.37 5.81
C SER A 9 4.32 1.64 4.48
N LEU A 10 3.20 1.16 3.94
CA LEU A 10 3.13 0.72 2.56
C LEU A 10 2.95 1.97 1.73
N THR A 11 4.04 2.39 1.09
CA THR A 11 4.12 3.13 -0.16
C THR A 11 2.85 3.90 -0.56
N PRO A 12 2.86 5.24 -0.70
CA PRO A 12 1.66 6.00 -1.05
C PRO A 12 1.08 5.65 -2.44
N LEU A 13 1.72 4.72 -3.15
CA LEU A 13 1.26 4.06 -4.36
C LEU A 13 -0.13 3.39 -4.21
N TRP A 14 -0.47 2.82 -3.06
CA TRP A 14 -1.80 2.19 -2.89
C TRP A 14 -2.94 3.23 -2.95
N LEU A 15 -2.70 4.47 -2.52
CA LEU A 15 -3.66 5.57 -2.66
C LEU A 15 -3.93 5.86 -4.15
N LEU A 16 -2.88 5.91 -4.97
CA LEU A 16 -3.03 6.06 -6.41
C LEU A 16 -3.76 4.86 -7.03
N ALA A 17 -3.51 3.66 -6.54
CA ALA A 17 -4.22 2.47 -7.01
C ALA A 17 -5.72 2.52 -6.69
N PHE A 18 -6.14 3.03 -5.52
CA PHE A 18 -7.56 3.25 -5.23
C PHE A 18 -8.20 4.31 -6.12
N VAL A 19 -7.48 5.39 -6.45
CA VAL A 19 -7.96 6.39 -7.41
C VAL A 19 -8.21 5.75 -8.77
N GLY A 20 -7.27 4.94 -9.25
CA GLY A 20 -7.42 4.22 -10.50
C GLY A 20 -8.53 3.17 -10.51
N LEU A 21 -8.73 2.45 -9.39
CA LEU A 21 -9.90 1.59 -9.21
C LEU A 21 -11.21 2.37 -9.24
N GLY A 22 -11.25 3.58 -8.69
CA GLY A 22 -12.41 4.47 -8.78
C GLY A 22 -12.73 4.86 -10.22
N VAL A 23 -11.69 5.18 -11.02
CA VAL A 23 -11.84 5.45 -12.46
C VAL A 23 -12.40 4.23 -13.18
N TYR A 24 -11.86 3.04 -12.93
CA TYR A 24 -12.35 1.80 -13.54
C TYR A 24 -13.75 1.39 -13.06
N ALA A 25 -14.13 1.66 -11.81
CA ALA A 25 -15.47 1.39 -11.29
C ALA A 25 -16.55 2.24 -12.00
N CYS A 26 -16.19 3.42 -12.48
CA CYS A 26 -17.05 4.30 -13.29
C CYS A 26 -17.08 3.93 -14.78
N ALA A 27 -16.25 2.98 -15.23
CA ALA A 27 -16.25 2.51 -16.62
C ALA A 27 -17.56 1.77 -16.95
N LYS A 28 -17.93 1.77 -18.24
CA LYS A 28 -19.13 1.09 -18.75
C LYS A 28 -18.84 -0.27 -19.39
N ASP A 29 -17.62 -0.78 -19.22
CA ASP A 29 -17.13 -2.03 -19.80
C ASP A 29 -16.62 -2.99 -18.71
N GLU A 30 -15.94 -4.07 -19.11
CA GLU A 30 -15.43 -5.12 -18.23
C GLU A 30 -14.48 -4.61 -17.12
N ARG A 31 -13.86 -3.43 -17.30
CA ARG A 31 -12.98 -2.83 -16.28
C ARG A 31 -13.73 -2.52 -14.99
N ARG A 32 -15.05 -2.25 -15.06
CA ARG A 32 -15.88 -2.04 -13.88
C ARG A 32 -15.96 -3.28 -13.00
N TRP A 33 -16.19 -4.46 -13.61
CA TRP A 33 -16.29 -5.71 -12.86
C TRP A 33 -14.95 -6.12 -12.25
N PHE A 34 -13.86 -5.88 -12.97
CA PHE A 34 -12.52 -6.01 -12.42
C PHE A 34 -12.35 -5.12 -11.18
N ALA A 35 -12.64 -3.82 -11.30
CA ALA A 35 -12.46 -2.87 -10.20
C ALA A 35 -13.31 -3.22 -8.97
N LEU A 36 -14.59 -3.55 -9.16
CA LEU A 36 -15.48 -3.96 -8.07
C LEU A 36 -15.02 -5.24 -7.39
N SER A 37 -14.52 -6.22 -8.15
CA SER A 37 -13.99 -7.47 -7.59
C SER A 37 -12.72 -7.23 -6.76
N VAL A 38 -11.80 -6.40 -7.26
CA VAL A 38 -10.57 -6.02 -6.54
C VAL A 38 -10.91 -5.22 -5.28
N LEU A 39 -11.84 -4.27 -5.36
CA LEU A 39 -12.30 -3.49 -4.20
C LEU A 39 -12.96 -4.40 -3.15
N LEU A 40 -13.83 -5.32 -3.56
CA LEU A 40 -14.47 -6.27 -2.66
C LEU A 40 -13.43 -7.14 -1.95
N LEU A 41 -12.48 -7.71 -2.69
CA LEU A 41 -11.39 -8.50 -2.13
C LEU A 41 -10.54 -7.68 -1.16
N ALA A 42 -10.20 -6.43 -1.51
CA ALA A 42 -9.43 -5.55 -0.65
C ALA A 42 -10.17 -5.24 0.65
N VAL A 43 -11.48 -4.97 0.58
CA VAL A 43 -12.33 -4.75 1.76
C VAL A 43 -12.41 -6.00 2.63
N VAL A 44 -12.61 -7.17 2.04
CA VAL A 44 -12.67 -8.45 2.78
C VAL A 44 -11.34 -8.73 3.47
N CYS A 45 -10.22 -8.61 2.76
CA CYS A 45 -8.89 -8.83 3.33
C CYS A 45 -8.54 -7.80 4.42
N LEU A 46 -8.87 -6.52 4.22
CA LEU A 46 -8.65 -5.47 5.22
C LEU A 46 -9.53 -5.67 6.45
N SER A 47 -10.81 -6.00 6.27
CA SER A 47 -11.73 -6.28 7.38
C SER A 47 -11.24 -7.49 8.17
N PHE A 48 -10.86 -8.56 7.49
CA PHE A 48 -10.29 -9.75 8.13
C PHE A 48 -9.01 -9.42 8.91
N TYR A 49 -8.13 -8.58 8.36
CA TYR A 49 -6.91 -8.16 9.03
C TYR A 49 -7.17 -7.32 10.28
N VAL A 50 -8.07 -6.34 10.20
CA VAL A 50 -8.41 -5.45 11.33
C VAL A 50 -9.12 -6.23 12.44
N LEU A 51 -10.01 -7.16 12.08
CA LEU A 51 -10.76 -7.98 13.05
C LEU A 51 -9.92 -9.06 13.72
N ARG A 52 -8.76 -9.42 13.16
CA ARG A 52 -7.86 -10.42 13.73
C ARG A 52 -7.00 -9.81 14.87
N PRO A 53 -6.72 -10.56 15.96
CA PRO A 53 -5.81 -10.13 17.02
C PRO A 53 -4.41 -9.80 16.46
N GLU A 54 -3.76 -8.80 17.05
CA GLU A 54 -2.50 -8.23 16.54
C GLU A 54 -1.38 -9.27 16.40
N HIS A 55 -1.28 -10.19 17.36
CA HIS A 55 -0.34 -11.31 17.33
C HIS A 55 -0.48 -12.19 16.06
N ASP A 56 -1.70 -12.37 15.59
CA ASP A 56 -2.01 -13.27 14.46
C ASP A 56 -1.96 -12.55 13.12
N ARG A 57 -1.89 -11.21 13.11
CA ARG A 57 -1.86 -10.38 11.88
C ARG A 57 -0.60 -10.61 11.06
N ASN A 58 0.54 -10.82 11.73
CA ASN A 58 1.83 -11.06 11.09
C ASN A 58 2.42 -12.47 11.37
N TYR A 59 1.58 -13.44 11.78
CA TYR A 59 2.00 -14.82 12.07
C TYR A 59 3.21 -14.91 13.02
N GLY A 60 3.13 -14.28 14.20
CA GLY A 60 4.13 -14.43 15.26
C GLY A 60 5.44 -13.65 15.08
N GLY A 61 5.50 -12.64 14.20
CA GLY A 61 6.70 -11.80 14.02
C GLY A 61 6.42 -10.47 13.32
N VAL A 62 7.39 -9.56 13.34
CA VAL A 62 7.32 -8.28 12.61
C VAL A 62 7.48 -8.52 11.11
N SER A 63 6.72 -7.83 10.27
CA SER A 63 6.93 -7.82 8.82
C SER A 63 6.95 -6.38 8.34
N SER A 64 7.84 -6.10 7.39
CA SER A 64 8.09 -4.74 6.88
C SER A 64 6.94 -4.20 6.03
N GLY A 65 5.91 -5.02 5.75
CA GLY A 65 4.69 -4.61 5.09
C GLY A 65 3.50 -5.47 5.48
N PHE A 66 2.30 -5.00 5.13
CA PHE A 66 1.05 -5.74 5.30
C PHE A 66 1.01 -6.93 4.34
N ARG A 67 1.50 -8.10 4.82
CA ARG A 67 1.74 -9.31 4.01
C ARG A 67 0.55 -9.75 3.14
N TRP A 68 -0.67 -9.58 3.63
CA TRP A 68 -1.88 -10.00 2.91
C TRP A 68 -2.13 -9.15 1.67
N MET A 69 -1.63 -7.91 1.63
CA MET A 69 -1.76 -7.02 0.49
C MET A 69 -0.68 -7.25 -0.58
N PHE A 70 0.36 -8.05 -0.32
CA PHE A 70 1.34 -8.38 -1.36
C PHE A 70 0.73 -9.15 -2.53
N TRP A 71 -0.27 -10.01 -2.25
CA TRP A 71 -1.02 -10.71 -3.29
C TRP A 71 -1.81 -9.76 -4.21
N PHE A 72 -2.06 -8.53 -3.75
CA PHE A 72 -2.78 -7.53 -4.54
C PHE A 72 -1.86 -6.69 -5.43
N ILE A 73 -0.53 -6.83 -5.34
CA ILE A 73 0.43 -6.05 -6.14
C ILE A 73 0.08 -6.07 -7.65
N PRO A 74 -0.21 -7.21 -8.29
CA PRO A 74 -0.58 -7.21 -9.71
C PRO A 74 -1.84 -6.38 -10.00
N PHE A 75 -2.84 -6.45 -9.11
CA PHE A 75 -4.07 -5.67 -9.25
C PHE A 75 -3.82 -4.17 -9.03
N TRP A 76 -2.96 -3.80 -8.09
CA TRP A 76 -2.54 -2.42 -7.89
C TRP A 76 -1.82 -1.86 -9.10
N LEU A 77 -0.92 -2.63 -9.73
CA LEU A 77 -0.22 -2.23 -10.95
C LEU A 77 -1.19 -1.98 -12.11
N LEU A 78 -2.18 -2.85 -12.29
CA LEU A 78 -3.23 -2.64 -13.30
C LEU A 78 -4.10 -1.42 -13.00
N ALA A 79 -4.47 -1.24 -11.73
CA ALA A 79 -5.25 -0.07 -11.31
C ALA A 79 -4.47 1.25 -11.48
N LEU A 80 -3.14 1.23 -11.48
CA LEU A 80 -2.35 2.45 -11.68
C LEU A 80 -2.35 2.96 -13.13
N LEU A 81 -2.67 2.12 -14.12
CA LEU A 81 -2.68 2.49 -15.53
C LEU A 81 -3.46 3.79 -15.85
N PRO A 82 -4.75 3.95 -15.46
CA PRO A 82 -5.50 5.17 -15.76
C PRO A 82 -4.90 6.41 -15.08
N VAL A 83 -4.28 6.24 -13.91
CA VAL A 83 -3.61 7.33 -13.19
C VAL A 83 -2.31 7.70 -13.90
N ALA A 84 -1.56 6.72 -14.40
CA ALA A 84 -0.35 6.95 -15.17
C ALA A 84 -0.66 7.66 -16.50
N ASP A 85 -1.70 7.24 -17.22
CA ASP A 85 -2.16 7.88 -18.46
C ASP A 85 -2.54 9.34 -18.21
N TRP A 86 -3.32 9.61 -17.15
CA TRP A 86 -3.68 10.97 -16.77
C TRP A 86 -2.48 11.83 -16.34
N ALA A 87 -1.57 11.25 -15.54
CA ALA A 87 -0.36 11.93 -15.09
C ALA A 87 0.61 12.22 -16.25
N SER A 88 0.61 11.41 -17.31
CA SER A 88 1.46 11.61 -18.48
C SER A 88 1.19 12.95 -19.19
N GLY A 89 -0.07 13.40 -19.17
CA GLY A 89 -0.48 14.69 -19.75
C GLY A 89 -0.09 15.92 -18.91
N ARG A 90 0.47 15.74 -17.70
CA ARG A 90 0.77 16.84 -16.77
C ARG A 90 2.17 16.69 -16.18
N PRO A 91 3.13 17.58 -16.52
CA PRO A 91 4.53 17.40 -16.13
C PRO A 91 4.76 17.42 -14.61
N TRP A 92 3.95 18.17 -13.85
CA TRP A 92 4.02 18.18 -12.38
C TRP A 92 3.55 16.85 -11.77
N MET A 93 2.50 16.26 -12.33
CA MET A 93 1.95 14.98 -11.86
C MET A 93 2.92 13.83 -12.08
N ARG A 94 3.60 13.84 -13.23
CA ARG A 94 4.66 12.88 -13.53
C ARG A 94 5.77 12.91 -12.47
N ARG A 95 6.18 14.11 -12.02
CA ARG A 95 7.16 14.26 -10.92
C ARG A 95 6.64 13.68 -9.61
N VAL A 96 5.37 13.93 -9.28
CA VAL A 96 4.73 13.35 -8.09
C VAL A 96 4.72 11.82 -8.17
N CYS A 97 4.32 11.24 -9.30
CA CYS A 97 4.33 9.79 -9.48
C CYS A 97 5.75 9.21 -9.37
N TYR A 98 6.76 9.86 -9.93
CA TYR A 98 8.16 9.44 -9.77
C TYR A 98 8.65 9.53 -8.33
N LEU A 99 8.28 10.57 -7.59
CA LEU A 99 8.60 10.70 -6.17
C LEU A 99 7.96 9.56 -5.37
N MET A 100 6.68 9.29 -5.59
CA MET A 100 5.95 8.21 -4.91
C MET A 100 6.53 6.83 -5.25
N PHE A 101 6.93 6.62 -6.51
CA PHE A 101 7.62 5.41 -6.94
C PHE A 101 8.99 5.27 -6.27
N ALA A 102 9.80 6.34 -6.22
CA ALA A 102 11.11 6.33 -5.58
C ALA A 102 11.03 6.01 -4.08
N ILE A 103 10.07 6.60 -3.37
CA ILE A 103 9.77 6.27 -1.97
C ILE A 103 9.38 4.79 -1.85
N GLY A 104 8.59 4.28 -2.80
CA GLY A 104 8.20 2.88 -2.84
C GLY A 104 9.38 1.94 -3.03
N ALA A 105 10.26 2.22 -3.99
CA ALA A 105 11.46 1.46 -4.27
C ALA A 105 12.42 1.47 -3.07
N PHE A 106 12.59 2.61 -2.40
CA PHE A 106 13.36 2.72 -1.17
C PHE A 106 12.77 1.85 -0.05
N SER A 107 11.45 1.89 0.14
CA SER A 107 10.77 1.08 1.15
C SER A 107 10.95 -0.42 0.91
N VAL A 108 10.90 -0.86 -0.35
CA VAL A 108 11.18 -2.26 -0.70
C VAL A 108 12.64 -2.58 -0.43
N HIS A 109 13.57 -1.72 -0.87
CA HIS A 109 15.01 -1.92 -0.68
C HIS A 109 15.40 -2.09 0.79
N TYR A 110 14.81 -1.29 1.69
CA TYR A 110 15.01 -1.43 3.13
C TYR A 110 14.64 -2.83 3.66
N GLY A 111 13.54 -3.40 3.16
CA GLY A 111 13.06 -4.72 3.54
C GLY A 111 13.71 -5.90 2.80
N LEU A 112 14.59 -5.67 1.81
CA LEU A 112 15.21 -6.76 1.03
C LEU A 112 16.17 -7.62 1.86
N ASN A 113 16.92 -6.99 2.78
CA ASN A 113 17.92 -7.69 3.58
C ASN A 113 17.28 -8.54 4.68
N ASN A 114 16.14 -8.09 5.21
CA ASN A 114 15.32 -8.88 6.12
C ASN A 114 13.86 -8.41 6.02
N PRO A 115 12.95 -9.21 5.41
CA PRO A 115 11.54 -8.84 5.28
C PRO A 115 10.76 -9.01 6.60
N TRP A 116 11.37 -9.67 7.58
CA TRP A 116 10.82 -9.91 8.92
C TRP A 116 11.35 -8.89 9.93
N THR A 117 11.29 -7.60 9.56
CA THR A 117 11.65 -6.45 10.41
C THR A 117 10.51 -5.45 10.42
N GLN A 118 10.61 -4.45 11.30
CA GLN A 118 9.70 -3.32 11.25
C GLN A 118 10.01 -2.44 10.02
N PRO A 119 9.00 -1.75 9.46
CA PRO A 119 9.21 -0.86 8.33
C PRO A 119 10.09 0.33 8.73
N TRP A 120 10.87 0.87 7.79
CA TRP A 120 11.81 1.98 8.03
C TRP A 120 11.19 3.18 8.76
N ILE A 121 9.92 3.50 8.50
CA ILE A 121 9.23 4.63 9.14
C ILE A 121 8.95 4.37 10.62
N PHE A 122 8.69 3.10 10.97
CA PHE A 122 8.51 2.69 12.35
C PHE A 122 9.85 2.83 13.09
N ASP A 123 10.94 2.28 12.54
CA ASP A 123 12.28 2.40 13.13
C ASP A 123 12.68 3.88 13.29
N HIS A 124 12.37 4.72 12.30
CA HIS A 124 12.65 6.15 12.36
C HIS A 124 11.86 6.87 13.44
N TRP A 125 10.58 6.55 13.62
CA TRP A 125 9.75 7.14 14.67
C TRP A 125 10.11 6.66 16.08
N THR A 126 10.54 5.41 16.22
CA THR A 126 11.11 4.89 17.47
C THR A 126 12.43 5.60 17.80
N TRP A 127 13.29 5.83 16.80
CA TRP A 127 14.54 6.59 16.99
C TRP A 127 14.29 8.04 17.41
N LEU A 128 13.24 8.67 16.86
CA LEU A 128 12.80 10.02 17.25
C LEU A 128 12.10 10.06 18.62
N GLN A 129 11.93 8.92 19.31
CA GLN A 129 11.16 8.77 20.54
C GLN A 129 9.72 9.27 20.44
N TRP A 130 9.13 9.22 19.24
CA TRP A 130 7.72 9.54 19.01
C TRP A 130 6.80 8.37 19.36
N ILE A 131 7.38 7.17 19.44
CA ILE A 131 6.72 5.92 19.76
C ILE A 131 7.58 5.22 20.80
N ASP A 132 7.02 4.97 21.98
CA ASP A 132 7.64 4.13 22.99
C ASP A 132 7.30 2.67 22.69
N TYR A 133 8.30 1.93 22.23
CA TYR A 133 8.22 0.49 22.04
C TYR A 133 9.23 -0.16 22.98
N GLN A 134 8.74 -0.76 24.08
CA GLN A 134 9.54 -1.56 25.02
C GLN A 134 9.59 -3.02 24.56
#